data_AF-A0A937C979-F1
#
_entry.id   AF-A0A937C979-F1
#
_cell.length_a   1.000
_cell.length_b   1.000
_cell.length_c   1.000
_cell.angle_alpha   90.00
_cell.angle_beta   90.00
_cell.angle_gamma   90.00
#
_symmetry.space_group_name_H-M   'P 1'
#
loop_
_entity.id
_entity.type
_entity.pdbx_description
1 polymer ?
#
loop_
_entity_poly.entity_id
_entity_poly.type
_entity_poly.pdbx_seq_one_letter_code
_entity_poly.pdbx_strand_id
1 'polypeptide(L)'
;MKKVKKLFTALTLLIASKDVASTALHTTVNFPIKSKSADNTAAFNKLKTAPYHFTKTAGANNYIDTSSNPVDIKSLNSPGRLRRQANKIRDYAKANNYSMEYCFLVDMSMPSGKKRFFVYNLRKDSLEFAALVAHGFGSTQKDCGDQLVFSNNNYSFKTSLGKYKIGKPYKGQYGLSYKLYGLDSTNSRAYERAIVLHSDQHVPEQETFPGKIFQSAGCPTVSPAFLPILGSFIKSSQKPILMWIYD
;
A
#
# COMPACT_ATOMS: atom_id res chain seq x y z
N MET A 1 -12.10 -43.74 51.68
CA MET A 1 -12.29 -44.37 50.35
C MET A 1 -13.78 -44.63 50.14
N LYS A 2 -14.32 -44.39 48.94
CA LYS A 2 -15.75 -44.41 48.53
C LYS A 2 -16.48 -43.05 48.62
N LYS A 3 -16.07 -42.08 47.79
CA LYS A 3 -16.96 -40.99 47.28
C LYS A 3 -16.39 -40.20 46.07
N VAL A 4 -15.49 -40.80 45.26
CA VAL A 4 -14.88 -40.14 44.07
C VAL A 4 -14.89 -41.05 42.82
N LYS A 5 -15.88 -41.95 42.67
CA LYS A 5 -15.97 -42.85 41.51
C LYS A 5 -17.37 -42.95 40.88
N LYS A 6 -18.19 -41.92 41.04
CA LYS A 6 -19.55 -41.83 40.46
C LYS A 6 -19.81 -40.53 39.68
N LEU A 7 -18.76 -39.92 39.13
CA LEU A 7 -18.87 -38.73 38.27
C LEU A 7 -18.11 -38.87 36.94
N PHE A 8 -17.83 -40.11 36.51
CA PHE A 8 -17.07 -40.38 35.28
C PHE A 8 -17.79 -41.30 34.29
N THR A 9 -19.12 -41.42 34.38
CA THR A 9 -19.89 -42.25 33.43
C THR A 9 -21.28 -41.66 33.11
N ALA A 10 -21.35 -40.32 33.03
CA ALA A 10 -22.56 -39.61 32.62
C ALA A 10 -22.24 -38.33 31.82
N LEU A 11 -21.19 -38.36 30.98
CA LEU A 11 -20.89 -37.29 30.04
C LEU A 11 -20.50 -37.82 28.65
N THR A 12 -21.04 -38.98 28.27
CA THR A 12 -20.74 -39.62 26.96
C THR A 12 -21.99 -39.90 26.13
N LEU A 13 -23.14 -39.30 26.41
CA LEU A 13 -24.31 -39.47 25.54
C LEU A 13 -25.33 -38.32 25.68
N LEU A 14 -25.05 -37.22 24.99
CA LEU A 14 -25.89 -36.07 24.59
C LEU A 14 -24.87 -34.94 24.36
N ILE A 15 -24.48 -34.53 23.16
CA ILE A 15 -25.25 -34.16 21.98
C ILE A 15 -24.28 -34.33 20.80
N ALA A 16 -24.46 -35.38 20.01
CA ALA A 16 -24.10 -35.33 18.61
C ALA A 16 -25.08 -34.37 17.92
N SER A 17 -24.62 -33.67 16.88
CA SER A 17 -25.28 -32.58 16.14
C SER A 17 -25.23 -31.20 16.80
N LYS A 18 -24.19 -30.43 16.44
CA LYS A 18 -24.25 -28.98 16.24
C LYS A 18 -22.96 -28.56 15.54
N ASP A 19 -23.01 -28.66 14.22
CA ASP A 19 -22.17 -27.87 13.32
C ASP A 19 -22.34 -26.39 13.67
N VAL A 20 -21.34 -25.81 14.31
CA VAL A 20 -21.23 -24.35 14.42
C VAL A 20 -20.40 -23.89 13.24
N ALA A 21 -21.07 -23.81 12.09
CA ALA A 21 -20.64 -22.92 11.03
C ALA A 21 -20.65 -21.49 11.60
N SER A 22 -19.52 -20.79 11.46
CA SER A 22 -19.42 -19.36 11.75
C SER A 22 -20.24 -18.59 10.70
N THR A 23 -21.53 -18.44 10.97
CA THR A 23 -22.43 -17.62 10.16
C THR A 23 -22.20 -16.16 10.57
N ALA A 24 -21.33 -15.46 9.85
CA ALA A 24 -21.27 -14.02 9.92
C ALA A 24 -22.64 -13.46 9.47
N LEU A 25 -23.34 -12.79 10.38
CA LEU A 25 -24.57 -12.06 10.12
C LEU A 25 -24.29 -10.98 9.07
N HIS A 26 -24.64 -11.27 7.81
CA HIS A 26 -24.52 -10.36 6.69
C HIS A 26 -25.80 -9.53 6.62
N THR A 27 -25.88 -8.46 7.41
CA THR A 27 -26.96 -7.47 7.28
C THR A 27 -26.73 -6.67 6.00
N THR A 28 -27.42 -7.04 4.92
CA THR A 28 -27.42 -6.31 3.66
C THR A 28 -28.19 -5.00 3.83
N VAL A 29 -27.47 -3.89 3.97
CA VAL A 29 -28.04 -2.56 3.83
C VAL A 29 -27.94 -2.19 2.34
N ASN A 30 -29.05 -2.29 1.62
CA ASN A 30 -29.13 -1.89 0.21
C ASN A 30 -29.14 -0.37 0.10
N PHE A 31 -28.03 0.22 -0.33
CA PHE A 31 -27.99 1.61 -0.80
C PHE A 31 -28.09 1.63 -2.33
N PRO A 32 -28.99 2.45 -2.93
CA PRO A 32 -29.12 2.56 -4.37
C PRO A 32 -27.89 3.26 -4.97
N ILE A 33 -27.11 2.52 -5.77
CA ILE A 33 -25.94 3.04 -6.49
C ILE A 33 -26.39 3.61 -7.84
N LYS A 34 -26.38 4.93 -7.99
CA LYS A 34 -26.28 5.57 -9.31
C LYS A 34 -24.80 5.65 -9.70
N SER A 35 -24.32 4.69 -10.49
CA SER A 35 -22.98 4.76 -11.08
C SER A 35 -22.99 5.68 -12.30
N LYS A 36 -22.41 6.87 -12.18
CA LYS A 36 -21.86 7.60 -13.33
C LYS A 36 -20.35 7.38 -13.34
N SER A 37 -19.86 6.71 -14.37
CA SER A 37 -18.43 6.68 -14.69
C SER A 37 -17.98 8.10 -15.01
N ALA A 38 -17.36 8.76 -14.04
CA ALA A 38 -16.78 10.08 -14.25
C ALA A 38 -15.48 9.95 -15.05
N ASP A 39 -15.33 10.86 -16.01
CA ASP A 39 -14.16 11.00 -16.87
C ASP A 39 -12.91 11.27 -16.01
N ASN A 40 -12.00 10.28 -15.94
CA ASN A 40 -10.81 10.31 -15.08
C ASN A 40 -9.76 11.35 -15.57
N THR A 41 -10.00 12.03 -16.68
CA THR A 41 -9.07 12.97 -17.32
C THR A 41 -8.79 14.20 -16.44
N ALA A 42 -9.79 14.72 -15.73
CA ALA A 42 -9.61 15.88 -14.85
C ALA A 42 -8.82 15.53 -13.57
N ALA A 43 -9.10 14.36 -12.96
CA ALA A 43 -8.36 13.86 -11.81
C ALA A 43 -6.90 13.55 -12.17
N PHE A 44 -6.68 12.99 -13.36
CA PHE A 44 -5.35 12.72 -13.91
C PHE A 44 -4.50 14.00 -14.06
N ASN A 45 -5.08 15.07 -14.60
CA ASN A 45 -4.37 16.34 -14.78
C ASN A 45 -4.06 17.06 -13.45
N LYS A 46 -4.93 16.93 -12.44
CA LYS A 46 -4.73 17.54 -11.12
C LYS A 46 -3.65 16.84 -10.29
N LEU A 47 -3.45 15.53 -10.49
CA LEU A 47 -2.48 14.72 -9.74
C LEU A 47 -1.12 14.60 -10.42
N LYS A 48 -1.02 15.01 -11.69
CA LYS A 48 0.24 15.00 -12.44
C LYS A 48 1.19 16.03 -11.84
N THR A 49 2.27 15.57 -11.21
CA THR A 49 3.42 16.43 -10.92
C THR A 49 4.12 16.76 -12.24
N ALA A 50 4.70 17.96 -12.39
CA ALA A 50 5.65 18.20 -13.47
C ALA A 50 6.69 17.05 -13.47
N PRO A 51 7.02 16.45 -14.62
CA PRO A 51 7.86 15.26 -14.65
C PRO A 51 9.24 15.60 -14.07
N TYR A 52 9.58 14.98 -12.94
CA TYR A 52 10.94 15.04 -12.43
C TYR A 52 11.82 14.18 -13.33
N HIS A 53 12.65 14.84 -14.14
CA HIS A 53 13.63 14.20 -15.00
C HIS A 53 14.99 14.18 -14.29
N PHE A 54 15.51 12.99 -14.00
CA PHE A 54 16.86 12.84 -13.43
C PHE A 54 17.90 12.75 -14.55
N THR A 55 18.65 13.81 -14.83
CA THR A 55 19.70 13.83 -15.87
C THR A 55 21.09 13.53 -15.32
N LYS A 56 21.82 12.61 -15.96
CA LYS A 56 23.18 12.20 -15.56
C LYS A 56 24.22 13.22 -15.96
N THR A 57 24.80 13.93 -14.99
CA THR A 57 26.03 14.68 -15.17
C THR A 57 27.22 13.71 -15.24
N ALA A 58 28.10 13.90 -16.23
CA ALA A 58 29.34 13.16 -16.35
C ALA A 58 30.27 13.54 -15.19
N GLY A 59 30.75 12.55 -14.42
CA GLY A 59 31.86 12.71 -13.48
C GLY A 59 31.54 13.02 -12.02
N ALA A 60 30.27 13.12 -11.59
CA ALA A 60 29.92 13.29 -10.17
C ALA A 60 28.66 12.50 -9.78
N ASN A 61 28.63 11.97 -8.55
CA ASN A 61 27.46 11.32 -7.94
C ASN A 61 26.30 12.28 -7.61
N ASN A 62 26.30 13.50 -8.15
CA ASN A 62 25.33 14.54 -7.86
C ASN A 62 24.56 14.90 -9.14
N TYR A 63 23.24 14.72 -9.09
CA TYR A 63 22.28 15.01 -10.16
C TYR A 63 21.53 16.30 -9.81
N ILE A 64 21.39 17.21 -10.79
CA ILE A 64 20.68 18.49 -10.63
C ILE A 64 19.27 18.34 -11.21
N ASP A 65 18.25 18.72 -10.43
CA ASP A 65 16.87 18.88 -10.90
C ASP A 65 16.75 20.20 -11.67
N THR A 66 16.34 20.14 -12.94
CA THR A 66 16.24 21.30 -13.84
C THR A 66 14.81 21.82 -14.02
N SER A 67 13.87 21.47 -13.14
CA SER A 67 12.49 21.97 -13.22
C SER A 67 12.33 23.33 -12.53
N SER A 68 11.79 24.31 -13.25
CA SER A 68 11.59 25.69 -12.79
C SER A 68 10.41 25.79 -11.82
N ASN A 69 10.64 25.44 -10.56
CA ASN A 69 9.91 25.89 -9.37
C ASN A 69 10.80 25.58 -8.15
N PRO A 70 11.06 26.53 -7.23
CA PRO A 70 11.94 26.30 -6.10
C PRO A 70 11.23 25.42 -5.06
N VAL A 71 11.19 24.11 -5.31
CA VAL A 71 10.97 23.12 -4.26
C VAL A 71 12.26 23.09 -3.44
N ASP A 72 12.16 23.33 -2.14
CA ASP A 72 13.33 23.35 -1.24
C ASP A 72 13.97 21.96 -1.15
N ILE A 73 14.97 21.75 -2.00
CA ILE A 73 15.73 20.50 -2.17
C ILE A 73 16.51 20.12 -0.90
N LYS A 74 16.76 21.06 0.03
CA LYS A 74 17.37 20.71 1.33
C LYS A 74 16.45 19.86 2.21
N SER A 75 15.14 19.92 2.00
CA SER A 75 14.15 19.09 2.71
C SER A 75 13.92 17.71 2.05
N LEU A 76 14.50 17.49 0.87
CA LEU A 76 14.37 16.28 0.07
C LEU A 76 15.72 15.55 -0.01
N ASN A 77 16.03 14.76 1.01
CA ASN A 77 16.91 13.58 0.84
C ASN A 77 16.28 12.50 -0.09
N SER A 78 15.24 12.85 -0.85
CA SER A 78 14.22 11.95 -1.42
C SER A 78 14.40 11.55 -2.88
N PRO A 79 14.97 12.34 -3.82
CA PRO A 79 15.08 11.89 -5.21
C PRO A 79 16.16 10.82 -5.38
N GLY A 80 17.30 10.99 -4.69
CA GLY A 80 18.37 9.99 -4.65
C GLY A 80 17.91 8.69 -3.99
N ARG A 81 17.09 8.78 -2.93
CA ARG A 81 16.51 7.60 -2.27
C ARG A 81 15.52 6.90 -3.18
N LEU A 82 14.54 7.61 -3.71
CA LEU A 82 13.53 7.05 -4.60
C LEU A 82 14.17 6.31 -5.79
N ARG A 83 15.15 6.93 -6.44
CA ARG A 83 15.88 6.33 -7.57
C ARG A 83 16.72 5.12 -7.16
N ARG A 84 17.39 5.14 -6.01
CA ARG A 84 18.11 3.95 -5.49
C ARG A 84 17.17 2.77 -5.31
N GLN A 85 15.99 3.01 -4.73
CA GLN A 85 14.97 1.99 -4.54
C GLN A 85 14.40 1.52 -5.89
N ALA A 86 14.20 2.43 -6.85
CA ALA A 86 13.80 2.10 -8.21
C ALA A 86 14.84 1.23 -8.95
N ASN A 87 16.14 1.51 -8.79
CA ASN A 87 17.18 0.67 -9.38
C ASN A 87 17.19 -0.74 -8.78
N LYS A 88 17.10 -0.85 -7.46
CA LYS A 88 17.00 -2.14 -6.76
C LYS A 88 15.76 -2.95 -7.18
N ILE A 89 14.61 -2.29 -7.36
CA ILE A 89 13.40 -2.99 -7.82
C ILE A 89 13.48 -3.37 -9.30
N ARG A 90 14.16 -2.57 -10.14
CA ARG A 90 14.49 -2.90 -11.54
C ARG A 90 15.30 -4.19 -11.62
N ASP A 91 16.36 -4.31 -10.82
CA ASP A 91 17.21 -5.50 -10.81
C ASP A 91 16.43 -6.74 -10.35
N TYR A 92 15.64 -6.60 -9.29
CA TYR A 92 14.77 -7.66 -8.79
C TYR A 92 13.72 -8.07 -9.84
N ALA A 93 13.07 -7.10 -10.48
CA ALA A 93 12.06 -7.36 -11.50
C ALA A 93 12.63 -8.10 -12.71
N LYS A 94 13.85 -7.76 -13.14
CA LYS A 94 14.56 -8.44 -14.22
C LYS A 94 14.84 -9.90 -13.87
N ALA A 95 15.38 -10.13 -12.68
CA ALA A 95 15.74 -11.47 -12.21
C ALA A 95 14.52 -12.38 -11.99
N ASN A 96 13.35 -11.82 -11.65
CA ASN A 96 12.17 -12.58 -11.27
C ASN A 96 10.99 -12.45 -12.26
N ASN A 97 11.24 -11.99 -13.47
CA ASN A 97 10.26 -11.91 -14.56
C ASN A 97 9.02 -11.04 -14.23
N TYR A 98 9.21 -9.88 -13.62
CA TYR A 98 8.17 -8.87 -13.36
C TYR A 98 8.20 -7.72 -14.36
N SER A 99 7.27 -6.77 -14.22
CA SER A 99 7.25 -5.55 -15.04
C SER A 99 8.53 -4.74 -14.86
N MET A 100 9.14 -4.36 -15.98
CA MET A 100 10.34 -3.52 -16.06
C MET A 100 10.00 -2.09 -16.52
N GLU A 101 8.71 -1.77 -16.57
CA GLU A 101 8.22 -0.48 -17.07
C GLU A 101 7.92 0.49 -15.94
N TYR A 102 7.02 0.10 -15.04
CA TYR A 102 6.62 0.90 -13.89
C TYR A 102 6.79 0.08 -12.62
N CYS A 103 7.12 0.77 -11.54
CA CYS A 103 7.01 0.24 -10.19
C CYS A 103 6.34 1.27 -9.27
N PHE A 104 5.76 0.79 -8.18
CA PHE A 104 5.23 1.65 -7.14
C PHE A 104 6.16 1.65 -5.93
N LEU A 105 6.45 2.81 -5.39
CA LEU A 105 7.41 2.99 -4.29
C LEU A 105 6.70 3.76 -3.17
N VAL A 106 6.79 3.25 -1.94
CA VAL A 106 6.16 3.87 -0.78
C VAL A 106 7.21 4.10 0.30
N ASP A 107 7.54 5.37 0.54
CA ASP A 107 8.56 5.79 1.51
C ASP A 107 7.90 6.13 2.86
N MET A 108 7.97 5.20 3.81
CA MET A 108 7.39 5.33 5.14
C MET A 108 8.21 6.20 6.08
N SER A 109 9.44 6.59 5.70
CA SER A 109 10.23 7.58 6.45
C SER A 109 9.70 8.99 6.30
N MET A 110 8.88 9.21 5.27
CA MET A 110 8.20 10.48 5.05
C MET A 110 6.93 10.59 5.89
N PRO A 111 6.65 11.76 6.49
CA PRO A 111 5.42 12.00 7.24
C PRO A 111 4.17 11.67 6.42
N SER A 112 3.13 11.15 7.06
CA SER A 112 1.92 10.72 6.36
C SER A 112 1.16 11.86 5.66
N GLY A 113 1.37 13.10 6.09
CA GLY A 113 0.83 14.31 5.44
C GLY A 113 1.59 14.76 4.19
N LYS A 114 2.72 14.11 3.84
CA LYS A 114 3.49 14.36 2.62
C LYS A 114 3.29 13.25 1.59
N LYS A 115 3.35 13.59 0.31
CA LYS A 115 3.26 12.64 -0.81
C LYS A 115 4.44 11.67 -0.71
N ARG A 116 4.11 10.42 -0.46
CA ARG A 116 5.08 9.35 -0.17
C ARG A 116 4.75 8.03 -0.84
N PHE A 117 3.72 8.01 -1.68
CA PHE A 117 3.49 6.98 -2.70
C PHE A 117 3.94 7.53 -4.04
N PHE A 118 4.73 6.78 -4.78
CA PHE A 118 5.31 7.20 -6.04
C PHE A 118 5.06 6.15 -7.13
N VAL A 119 4.65 6.60 -8.33
CA VAL A 119 4.68 5.79 -9.56
C VAL A 119 5.94 6.16 -10.31
N TYR A 120 6.86 5.20 -10.42
CA TYR A 120 8.16 5.42 -11.03
C TYR A 120 8.28 4.70 -12.37
N ASN A 121 8.74 5.40 -13.40
CA ASN A 121 9.04 4.84 -14.71
C ASN A 121 10.46 4.31 -14.74
N LEU A 122 10.59 2.99 -14.72
CA LEU A 122 11.87 2.30 -14.72
C LEU A 122 12.62 2.42 -16.04
N ARG A 123 11.94 2.67 -17.17
CA ARG A 123 12.60 2.85 -18.48
C ARG A 123 13.13 4.27 -18.67
N LYS A 124 12.33 5.25 -18.27
CA LYS A 124 12.69 6.68 -18.39
C LYS A 124 13.49 7.21 -17.20
N ASP A 125 13.58 6.43 -16.13
CA ASP A 125 14.23 6.83 -14.89
C ASP A 125 13.61 8.14 -14.34
N SER A 126 12.28 8.16 -14.25
CA SER A 126 11.51 9.38 -13.93
C SER A 126 10.31 9.10 -13.01
N LEU A 127 9.93 10.12 -12.24
CA LEU A 127 8.72 10.08 -11.42
C LEU A 127 7.51 10.51 -12.28
N GLU A 128 6.47 9.67 -12.33
CA GLU A 128 5.24 9.95 -13.09
C GLU A 128 4.14 10.56 -12.21
N PHE A 129 3.98 10.02 -10.99
CA PHE A 129 2.97 10.48 -10.03
C PHE A 129 3.47 10.39 -8.59
N ALA A 130 3.01 11.31 -7.75
CA ALA A 130 3.18 11.26 -6.31
C ALA A 130 1.84 11.50 -5.60
N ALA A 131 1.55 10.73 -4.56
CA ALA A 131 0.31 10.83 -3.79
C ALA A 131 0.52 10.54 -2.30
N LEU A 132 -0.50 10.88 -1.50
CA LEU A 132 -0.60 10.48 -0.11
C LEU A 132 -0.98 8.99 0.00
N VAL A 133 -0.50 8.35 1.07
CA VAL A 133 -0.84 6.96 1.39
C VAL A 133 -0.86 6.74 2.89
N ALA A 134 -1.98 6.20 3.38
CA ALA A 134 -2.15 5.83 4.77
C ALA A 134 -1.29 4.61 5.13
N HIS A 135 -0.87 4.55 6.39
CA HIS A 135 -0.22 3.39 6.99
C HIS A 135 -1.14 2.77 8.05
N GLY A 136 -0.76 1.59 8.55
CA GLY A 136 -1.52 0.90 9.59
C GLY A 136 -1.49 1.64 10.93
N PHE A 137 -2.61 1.79 11.63
CA PHE A 137 -2.66 2.49 12.92
C PHE A 137 -1.74 1.86 13.97
N GLY A 138 -1.50 0.55 13.90
CA GLY A 138 -0.56 -0.13 14.79
C GLY A 138 0.89 0.29 14.57
N SER A 139 1.20 0.94 13.45
CA SER A 139 2.55 1.44 13.14
C SER A 139 2.91 2.74 13.85
N THR A 140 1.94 3.45 14.43
CA THR A 140 2.21 4.67 15.18
C THR A 140 2.47 4.35 16.64
N GLN A 141 3.64 4.73 17.13
CA GLN A 141 3.93 4.72 18.56
C GLN A 141 3.47 6.04 19.18
N LYS A 142 2.78 5.98 20.33
CA LYS A 142 2.27 7.18 21.01
C LYS A 142 3.40 8.14 21.44
N ASP A 143 4.57 7.59 21.76
CA ASP A 143 5.65 8.32 22.43
C ASP A 143 6.89 8.56 21.54
N CYS A 144 6.85 8.20 20.24
CA CYS A 144 8.01 8.31 19.33
C CYS A 144 7.80 9.31 18.16
N GLY A 145 6.87 10.26 18.30
CA GLY A 145 6.60 11.26 17.27
C GLY A 145 6.10 10.65 15.95
N ASP A 146 6.84 10.88 14.85
CA ASP A 146 6.51 10.38 13.51
C ASP A 146 7.24 9.08 13.13
N GLN A 147 8.04 8.51 14.04
CA GLN A 147 8.73 7.25 13.78
C GLN A 147 7.74 6.08 13.76
N LEU A 148 7.74 5.33 12.66
CA LEU A 148 6.85 4.20 12.46
C LEU A 148 7.49 2.88 12.87
N VAL A 149 6.66 1.95 13.37
CA VAL A 149 7.03 0.55 13.58
C VAL A 149 6.30 -0.36 12.63
N PHE A 150 6.96 -1.42 12.19
CA PHE A 150 6.44 -2.32 11.17
C PHE A 150 6.35 -3.74 11.72
N SER A 151 5.45 -4.54 11.16
CA SER A 151 5.35 -5.96 11.52
C SER A 151 4.71 -6.76 10.42
N ASN A 152 5.10 -8.04 10.32
CA ASN A 152 4.47 -9.05 9.49
C ASN A 152 3.45 -9.90 10.26
N ASN A 153 3.22 -9.63 11.55
CA ASN A 153 2.38 -10.49 12.40
C ASN A 153 0.88 -10.25 12.18
N ASN A 154 0.11 -11.33 12.24
CA ASN A 154 -1.35 -11.28 12.24
C ASN A 154 -1.85 -10.39 13.39
N TYR A 155 -2.93 -9.65 13.14
CA TYR A 155 -3.55 -8.74 14.12
C TYR A 155 -2.64 -7.65 14.70
N SER A 156 -1.45 -7.42 14.12
CA SER A 156 -0.57 -6.33 14.55
C SER A 156 -1.09 -4.94 14.15
N PHE A 157 -1.94 -4.90 13.12
CA PHE A 157 -2.43 -3.68 12.45
C PHE A 157 -1.32 -2.74 11.97
N LYS A 158 -0.08 -3.25 11.86
CA LYS A 158 1.10 -2.53 11.37
C LYS A 158 1.23 -2.72 9.86
N THR A 159 1.74 -1.71 9.19
CA THR A 159 2.28 -1.87 7.84
C THR A 159 3.45 -2.87 7.86
N SER A 160 3.59 -3.66 6.80
CA SER A 160 4.75 -4.53 6.59
C SER A 160 5.68 -3.92 5.55
N LEU A 161 6.98 -3.88 5.82
CA LEU A 161 7.98 -3.45 4.84
C LEU A 161 8.31 -4.58 3.86
N GLY A 162 8.75 -4.23 2.66
CA GLY A 162 9.22 -5.16 1.64
C GLY A 162 8.53 -4.99 0.29
N LYS A 163 8.94 -5.85 -0.66
CA LYS A 163 8.42 -5.94 -2.02
C LYS A 163 7.13 -6.73 -2.05
N TYR A 164 6.18 -6.25 -2.83
CA TYR A 164 4.88 -6.86 -3.05
C TYR A 164 4.67 -7.07 -4.55
N LYS A 165 4.19 -8.24 -4.92
CA LYS A 165 3.53 -8.44 -6.21
C LYS A 165 2.11 -7.93 -6.11
N ILE A 166 1.74 -7.00 -6.99
CA ILE A 166 0.36 -6.52 -7.10
C ILE A 166 -0.44 -7.56 -7.92
N GLY A 167 -1.54 -8.03 -7.33
CA GLY A 167 -2.45 -9.01 -7.94
C GLY A 167 -3.45 -8.39 -8.91
N LYS A 168 -4.38 -9.21 -9.37
CA LYS A 168 -5.53 -8.77 -10.18
C LYS A 168 -6.48 -7.89 -9.34
N PRO A 169 -7.18 -6.93 -9.98
CA PRO A 169 -8.23 -6.18 -9.30
C PRO A 169 -9.36 -7.11 -8.86
N TYR A 170 -10.01 -6.77 -7.77
CA TYR A 170 -11.26 -7.38 -7.32
C TYR A 170 -12.14 -6.33 -6.63
N LYS A 171 -13.41 -6.67 -6.40
CA LYS A 171 -14.33 -5.84 -5.61
C LYS A 171 -14.49 -6.47 -4.24
N GLY A 172 -14.04 -5.77 -3.19
CA GLY A 172 -14.15 -6.19 -1.80
C GLY A 172 -14.96 -5.19 -0.96
N GLN A 173 -14.82 -5.27 0.37
CA GLN A 173 -15.49 -4.36 1.30
C GLN A 173 -15.11 -2.88 1.09
N TYR A 174 -13.92 -2.61 0.56
CA TYR A 174 -13.42 -1.26 0.23
C TYR A 174 -13.66 -0.86 -1.24
N GLY A 175 -14.52 -1.58 -1.96
CA GLY A 175 -14.73 -1.38 -3.39
C GLY A 175 -13.60 -1.97 -4.24
N LEU A 176 -13.11 -1.23 -5.24
CA LEU A 176 -11.97 -1.66 -6.06
C LEU A 176 -10.75 -1.86 -5.17
N SER A 177 -10.09 -3.00 -5.28
CA SER A 177 -8.90 -3.32 -4.49
C SER A 177 -7.98 -4.27 -5.26
N TYR A 178 -6.70 -4.29 -4.90
CA TYR A 178 -5.70 -5.20 -5.46
C TYR A 178 -5.08 -6.04 -4.35
N LYS A 179 -5.16 -7.37 -4.49
CA LYS A 179 -4.51 -8.29 -3.57
C LYS A 179 -2.99 -8.08 -3.59
N LEU A 180 -2.36 -8.04 -2.42
CA LEU A 180 -0.91 -7.90 -2.31
C LEU A 180 -0.29 -9.21 -1.82
N TYR A 181 0.71 -9.68 -2.54
CA TYR A 181 1.49 -10.86 -2.19
C TYR A 181 2.88 -10.41 -1.76
N GLY A 182 3.25 -10.67 -0.51
CA GLY A 182 4.58 -10.35 0.00
C GLY A 182 5.65 -11.23 -0.64
N LEU A 183 6.78 -10.62 -0.99
CA LEU A 183 7.92 -11.27 -1.63
C LEU A 183 9.16 -11.31 -0.73
N ASP A 184 9.13 -10.61 0.40
CA ASP A 184 10.22 -10.57 1.38
C ASP A 184 9.75 -11.22 2.70
N SER A 185 10.67 -11.70 3.54
CA SER A 185 10.34 -12.29 4.85
C SER A 185 9.59 -11.33 5.78
N THR A 186 9.82 -10.03 5.60
CA THR A 186 9.20 -8.94 6.37
C THR A 186 7.75 -8.66 5.98
N ASN A 187 7.25 -9.22 4.87
CA ASN A 187 5.86 -9.08 4.43
C ASN A 187 5.23 -10.39 3.92
N SER A 188 5.87 -11.54 4.15
CA SER A 188 5.43 -12.85 3.66
C SER A 188 3.99 -13.23 4.03
N ARG A 189 3.43 -12.68 5.12
CA ARG A 189 2.05 -12.92 5.55
C ARG A 189 1.05 -11.92 4.98
N ALA A 190 1.45 -11.03 4.07
CA ALA A 190 0.57 -9.98 3.53
C ALA A 190 -0.75 -10.53 2.98
N TYR A 191 -0.69 -11.64 2.24
CA TYR A 191 -1.88 -12.27 1.67
C TYR A 191 -2.79 -12.87 2.75
N GLU A 192 -2.22 -13.64 3.68
CA GLU A 192 -2.91 -14.23 4.83
C GLU A 192 -3.60 -13.16 5.69
N ARG A 193 -2.93 -12.03 5.87
CA ARG A 193 -3.43 -10.86 6.60
C ARG A 193 -4.44 -10.01 5.84
N ALA A 194 -4.86 -10.45 4.64
CA ALA A 194 -5.75 -9.70 3.76
C ALA A 194 -5.28 -8.26 3.46
N ILE A 195 -3.95 -8.06 3.37
CA ILE A 195 -3.37 -6.76 3.01
C ILE A 195 -3.61 -6.51 1.53
N VAL A 196 -4.24 -5.38 1.21
CA VAL A 196 -4.60 -4.99 -0.15
C VAL A 196 -4.27 -3.52 -0.42
N LEU A 197 -4.01 -3.20 -1.68
CA LEU A 197 -3.99 -1.81 -2.14
C LEU A 197 -5.42 -1.39 -2.45
N HIS A 198 -5.94 -0.40 -1.73
CA HIS A 198 -7.30 0.11 -1.90
C HIS A 198 -7.35 1.62 -1.68
N SER A 199 -8.54 2.21 -1.81
CA SER A 199 -8.78 3.61 -1.51
C SER A 199 -9.72 3.80 -0.33
N ASP A 200 -9.67 4.99 0.26
CA ASP A 200 -10.61 5.46 1.27
C ASP A 200 -10.80 6.98 1.13
N GLN A 201 -12.03 7.46 1.29
CA GLN A 201 -12.39 8.88 1.15
C GLN A 201 -11.67 9.80 2.15
N HIS A 202 -11.19 9.26 3.26
CA HIS A 202 -10.46 10.03 4.27
C HIS A 202 -8.99 10.27 3.90
N VAL A 203 -8.49 9.72 2.78
CA VAL A 203 -7.14 10.04 2.26
C VAL A 203 -7.24 11.24 1.32
N PRO A 204 -6.68 12.41 1.69
CA PRO A 204 -6.76 13.60 0.86
C PRO A 204 -5.91 13.48 -0.40
N GLU A 205 -6.25 14.27 -1.42
CA GLU A 205 -5.46 14.37 -2.65
C GLU A 205 -4.24 15.29 -2.50
N GLN A 206 -4.35 16.29 -1.62
CA GLN A 206 -3.31 17.28 -1.37
C GLN A 206 -2.61 17.03 -0.04
N GLU A 207 -1.33 17.41 0.01
CA GLU A 207 -0.53 17.34 1.23
C GLU A 207 -1.21 18.11 2.37
N THR A 208 -1.15 17.52 3.56
CA THR A 208 -1.72 18.09 4.79
C THR A 208 -0.64 18.50 5.78
N PHE A 209 0.64 18.28 5.45
CA PHE A 209 1.77 18.54 6.36
C PHE A 209 1.76 20.00 6.87
N PRO A 210 1.92 20.24 8.19
CA PRO A 210 2.33 19.30 9.24
C PRO A 210 1.24 18.35 9.80
N GLY A 211 0.00 18.45 9.33
CA GLY A 211 -1.09 17.55 9.71
C GLY A 211 -0.92 16.11 9.22
N LYS A 212 -1.39 15.15 10.03
CA LYS A 212 -1.43 13.71 9.72
C LYS A 212 -2.68 13.35 8.93
N ILE A 213 -2.66 12.20 8.25
CA ILE A 213 -3.83 11.67 7.54
C ILE A 213 -4.40 10.46 8.28
N PHE A 214 -5.58 10.03 7.83
CA PHE A 214 -6.21 8.78 8.21
C PHE A 214 -5.24 7.57 8.21
N GLN A 215 -5.49 6.62 9.11
CA GLN A 215 -4.70 5.39 9.27
C GLN A 215 -5.55 4.15 8.97
N SER A 216 -4.99 3.21 8.22
CA SER A 216 -5.64 1.95 7.86
C SER A 216 -5.38 0.85 8.91
N ALA A 217 -5.84 -0.37 8.66
CA ALA A 217 -5.48 -1.55 9.46
C ALA A 217 -4.18 -2.26 8.99
N GLY A 218 -3.33 -1.57 8.20
CA GLY A 218 -2.07 -2.09 7.68
C GLY A 218 -1.96 -2.04 6.15
N CYS A 219 -3.10 -1.87 5.46
CA CYS A 219 -3.16 -1.70 4.01
C CYS A 219 -2.54 -0.37 3.55
N PRO A 220 -1.80 -0.35 2.43
CA PRO A 220 -1.53 0.90 1.74
C PRO A 220 -2.84 1.44 1.15
N THR A 221 -3.35 2.53 1.72
CA THR A 221 -4.64 3.12 1.33
C THR A 221 -4.40 4.50 0.72
N VAL A 222 -4.88 4.71 -0.51
CA VAL A 222 -4.74 5.97 -1.26
C VAL A 222 -6.09 6.69 -1.43
N SER A 223 -6.10 7.88 -2.04
CA SER A 223 -7.36 8.56 -2.33
C SER A 223 -8.18 7.82 -3.41
N PRO A 224 -9.52 7.95 -3.43
CA PRO A 224 -10.37 7.36 -4.47
C PRO A 224 -10.05 7.87 -5.88
N ALA A 225 -9.52 9.08 -6.02
CA ALA A 225 -9.07 9.63 -7.29
C ALA A 225 -7.76 9.00 -7.80
N PHE A 226 -6.88 8.57 -6.88
CA PHE A 226 -5.57 8.04 -7.26
C PHE A 226 -5.59 6.54 -7.58
N LEU A 227 -6.44 5.74 -6.93
CA LEU A 227 -6.49 4.30 -7.18
C LEU A 227 -6.81 3.92 -8.65
N PRO A 228 -7.74 4.59 -9.36
CA PRO A 228 -7.97 4.36 -10.79
C PRO A 228 -6.73 4.64 -11.64
N ILE A 229 -5.93 5.66 -11.30
CA ILE A 229 -4.67 5.99 -12.00
C ILE A 229 -3.69 4.82 -11.87
N LEU A 230 -3.53 4.26 -10.65
CA LEU A 230 -2.73 3.05 -10.44
C LEU A 230 -3.27 1.87 -11.25
N GLY A 231 -4.59 1.73 -11.32
CA GLY A 231 -5.26 0.72 -12.14
C GLY A 231 -4.93 0.82 -13.63
N SER A 232 -4.76 2.02 -14.17
CA SER A 232 -4.32 2.25 -15.56
C SER A 232 -2.97 1.59 -15.85
N PHE A 233 -2.00 1.81 -14.96
CA PHE A 233 -0.65 1.23 -15.07
C PHE A 233 -0.66 -0.27 -14.89
N ILE A 234 -1.42 -0.78 -13.91
CA ILE A 234 -1.55 -2.22 -13.66
C ILE A 234 -2.19 -2.91 -14.86
N LYS A 235 -3.25 -2.33 -15.43
CA LYS A 235 -3.99 -2.89 -16.57
C LYS A 235 -3.18 -2.89 -17.87
N SER A 236 -2.36 -1.86 -18.10
CA SER A 236 -1.55 -1.76 -19.32
C SER A 236 -0.31 -2.65 -19.29
N SER A 237 0.11 -3.12 -18.11
CA SER A 237 1.31 -3.94 -17.97
C SER A 237 1.05 -5.41 -18.29
N GLN A 238 1.88 -5.99 -19.17
CA GLN A 238 1.82 -7.42 -19.51
C GLN A 238 2.30 -8.35 -18.39
N LYS A 239 3.13 -7.82 -17.48
CA LYS A 239 3.68 -8.54 -16.32
C LYS A 239 3.24 -7.83 -15.03
N PRO A 240 3.14 -8.54 -13.89
CA PRO A 240 2.76 -7.90 -12.64
C PRO A 240 3.70 -6.75 -12.28
N ILE A 241 3.12 -5.62 -11.90
CA ILE A 241 3.85 -4.49 -11.32
C ILE A 241 4.23 -4.83 -9.89
N LEU A 242 5.45 -4.43 -9.51
CA LEU A 242 5.92 -4.51 -8.14
C LEU A 242 5.66 -3.20 -7.40
N MET A 243 5.27 -3.34 -6.13
CA MET A 243 5.27 -2.25 -5.17
C MET A 243 6.31 -2.53 -4.08
N TRP A 244 7.05 -1.51 -3.64
CA TRP A 244 7.94 -1.65 -2.49
C TRP A 244 7.58 -0.61 -1.43
N ILE A 245 7.22 -1.10 -0.24
CA ILE A 245 7.09 -0.28 0.97
C ILE A 245 8.41 -0.36 1.74
N TYR A 246 9.06 0.78 1.94
CA TYR A 246 10.36 0.88 2.62
C TYR A 246 10.34 2.05 3.61
N ASP A 247 11.26 2.04 4.56
CA ASP A 247 11.51 3.09 5.54
C ASP A 247 13.00 3.42 5.56
#